data_AF-W9GPB6-F1
#
_entry.id   AF-W9GPB6-F1
#
_cell.length_a   1.000
_cell.length_b   1.000
_cell.length_c   1.000
_cell.angle_alpha   90.00
_cell.angle_beta   90.00
_cell.angle_gamma   90.00
#
_symmetry.space_group_name_H-M   'P 1'
#
loop_
_entity.id
_entity.type
_entity.pdbx_description
1 polymer ?
#
loop_
_entity_poly.entity_id
_entity_poly.type
_entity_poly.pdbx_seq_one_letter_code
_entity_poly.pdbx_strand_id
1 'polypeptide(L)'
;MTTGFRLVLDRRDQERFLHEVDQAQAAISDRMATYTAVLGATSALFAASDEVTRAEFGAFVARLDLRRRYVGIQAMGFSTRVAPDRIGHLEQDMRRQGFADFRAWPPGAREEINSIIFLEPLDDRNKTAIGFDMAVEPMRRPLRQDPVPVPLDRGSRLLSPEGLSSRRHPL
;
A
#
# COMPACT_ATOMS: atom_id res chain seq x y z
N MET A 1 -44.79 -7.81 -34.97
CA MET A 1 -44.58 -7.13 -33.68
C MET A 1 -43.44 -7.76 -32.84
N THR A 2 -42.45 -8.43 -33.46
CA THR A 2 -41.46 -9.24 -32.70
C THR A 2 -40.07 -8.56 -32.59
N THR A 3 -39.76 -7.60 -33.46
CA THR A 3 -38.45 -6.92 -33.51
C THR A 3 -38.25 -5.90 -32.38
N GLY A 4 -39.30 -5.19 -31.95
CA GLY A 4 -39.20 -4.17 -30.90
C GLY A 4 -38.95 -4.73 -29.50
N PHE A 5 -39.43 -5.94 -29.20
CA PHE A 5 -39.24 -6.58 -27.89
C PHE A 5 -37.81 -7.10 -27.72
N ARG A 6 -37.20 -7.63 -28.79
CA ARG A 6 -35.81 -8.12 -28.79
C ARG A 6 -34.79 -6.99 -28.58
N LEU A 7 -35.03 -5.83 -29.20
CA LEU A 7 -34.16 -4.65 -29.12
C LEU A 7 -34.20 -3.94 -27.75
N VAL A 8 -35.33 -4.02 -27.04
CA VAL A 8 -35.48 -3.50 -25.68
C VAL A 8 -34.86 -4.43 -24.64
N LEU A 9 -34.93 -5.76 -24.85
CA LEU A 9 -34.24 -6.74 -24.02
C LEU A 9 -32.72 -6.58 -24.13
N ASP A 10 -32.18 -6.50 -25.36
CA ASP A 10 -30.74 -6.27 -25.58
C ASP A 10 -30.25 -4.96 -24.96
N ARG A 11 -31.05 -3.88 -25.02
CA ARG A 11 -30.68 -2.60 -24.38
C ARG A 11 -30.68 -2.69 -22.85
N ARG A 12 -31.67 -3.34 -22.24
CA ARG A 12 -31.73 -3.51 -20.78
C ARG A 12 -30.62 -4.41 -20.26
N ASP A 13 -30.30 -5.47 -21.00
CA ASP A 13 -29.19 -6.36 -20.68
C ASP A 13 -27.85 -5.63 -20.81
N GLN A 14 -27.69 -4.78 -21.83
CA GLN A 14 -26.49 -3.94 -21.99
C GLN A 14 -26.36 -2.88 -20.87
N GLU A 15 -27.44 -2.18 -20.52
CA GLU A 15 -27.45 -1.20 -19.41
C GLU A 15 -27.12 -1.87 -18.08
N ARG A 16 -27.70 -3.05 -17.82
CA ARG A 16 -27.37 -3.84 -16.63
C ARG A 16 -25.91 -4.29 -16.62
N PHE A 17 -25.41 -4.79 -17.75
CA PHE A 17 -24.01 -5.20 -17.88
C PHE A 17 -23.05 -4.03 -17.61
N LEU A 18 -23.29 -2.87 -18.21
CA LEU A 18 -22.45 -1.68 -18.00
C LEU A 18 -22.49 -1.24 -16.53
N HIS A 19 -23.66 -1.27 -15.90
CA HIS A 19 -23.79 -0.97 -14.47
C HIS A 19 -23.00 -1.94 -13.59
N GLU A 20 -23.04 -3.25 -13.89
CA GLU A 20 -22.26 -4.25 -13.16
C GLU A 20 -20.75 -4.08 -13.36
N VAL A 21 -20.31 -3.68 -14.57
CA VAL A 21 -18.91 -3.34 -14.86
C VAL A 21 -18.46 -2.13 -14.05
N ASP A 22 -19.24 -1.05 -14.04
CA ASP A 22 -18.92 0.17 -13.29
C ASP A 22 -18.84 -0.11 -11.78
N GLN A 23 -19.78 -0.90 -11.24
CA GLN A 23 -19.74 -1.33 -9.84
C GLN A 23 -18.51 -2.17 -9.53
N ALA A 24 -18.13 -3.10 -10.40
CA ALA A 24 -16.93 -3.90 -10.22
C ALA A 24 -15.65 -3.03 -10.25
N GLN A 25 -15.57 -2.07 -11.18
CA GLN A 25 -14.45 -1.14 -11.27
C GLN A 25 -14.32 -0.26 -10.02
N ALA A 26 -15.44 0.28 -9.53
CA ALA A 26 -15.48 1.07 -8.30
C ALA A 26 -15.03 0.22 -7.10
N ALA A 27 -15.57 -0.99 -6.94
CA ALA A 27 -15.20 -1.89 -5.85
C ALA A 27 -13.71 -2.27 -5.85
N ILE A 28 -13.11 -2.48 -7.03
CA ILE A 28 -11.66 -2.73 -7.15
C ILE A 28 -10.88 -1.48 -6.73
N SER A 29 -11.27 -0.31 -7.22
CA SER A 29 -10.58 0.95 -6.93
C SER A 29 -10.60 1.29 -5.44
N ASP A 30 -11.77 1.15 -4.80
CA ASP A 30 -11.95 1.37 -3.36
C ASP A 30 -11.09 0.40 -2.54
N ARG A 31 -11.01 -0.86 -2.96
CA ARG A 31 -10.18 -1.85 -2.28
C ARG A 31 -8.69 -1.55 -2.43
N MET A 32 -8.24 -1.09 -3.60
CA MET A 32 -6.86 -0.65 -3.81
C MET A 32 -6.50 0.57 -2.97
N ALA A 33 -7.39 1.58 -2.90
CA ALA A 33 -7.20 2.74 -2.04
C ALA A 33 -7.09 2.34 -0.56
N THR A 34 -7.93 1.41 -0.13
CA THR A 34 -7.91 0.84 1.22
C THR A 34 -6.57 0.15 1.52
N TYR A 35 -6.05 -0.67 0.60
CA TYR A 35 -4.75 -1.33 0.79
C TYR A 35 -3.58 -0.33 0.84
N THR A 36 -3.60 0.69 0.00
CA THR A 36 -2.60 1.76 0.03
C THR A 36 -2.63 2.52 1.35
N ALA A 37 -3.82 2.82 1.88
CA ALA A 37 -3.95 3.50 3.18
C ALA A 37 -3.32 2.67 4.31
N VAL A 38 -3.50 1.35 4.28
CA VAL A 38 -2.89 0.45 5.27
C VAL A 38 -1.37 0.41 5.13
N LEU A 39 -0.84 0.33 3.91
CA LEU A 39 0.61 0.43 3.68
C LEU A 39 1.17 1.79 4.16
N GLY A 40 0.43 2.87 3.95
CA GLY A 40 0.78 4.20 4.44
C GLY A 40 0.81 4.26 5.97
N ALA A 41 -0.18 3.66 6.65
CA ALA A 41 -0.20 3.56 8.11
C ALA A 41 1.01 2.76 8.64
N THR A 42 1.35 1.64 7.98
CA THR A 42 2.55 0.86 8.32
C THR A 42 3.82 1.67 8.10
N SER A 43 3.94 2.38 6.98
CA SER A 43 5.08 3.27 6.72
C SER A 43 5.21 4.36 7.77
N ALA A 44 4.09 4.94 8.22
CA ALA A 44 4.06 5.98 9.25
C ALA A 44 4.54 5.45 10.62
N LEU A 45 4.23 4.20 10.97
CA LEU A 45 4.74 3.57 12.19
C LEU A 45 6.28 3.60 12.25
N PHE A 46 6.94 3.18 11.17
CA PHE A 46 8.40 3.17 11.10
C PHE A 46 9.01 4.56 10.93
N ALA A 47 8.30 5.51 10.29
CA ALA A 47 8.79 6.88 10.15
C ALA A 47 8.69 7.70 11.44
N ALA A 48 7.75 7.35 12.34
CA ALA A 48 7.49 8.08 13.58
C ALA A 48 8.17 7.46 14.83
N SER A 49 8.93 6.38 14.67
CA SER A 49 9.57 5.65 15.77
C SER A 49 11.07 5.54 15.53
N ASP A 50 11.89 5.69 16.56
CA ASP A 50 13.35 5.51 16.47
C ASP A 50 13.72 4.04 16.18
N GLU A 51 12.97 3.12 16.79
CA GLU A 51 13.04 1.68 16.56
C GLU A 51 11.62 1.11 16.64
N VAL A 52 11.34 0.11 15.80
CA VAL A 52 10.12 -0.70 15.90
C VAL A 52 10.56 -2.13 16.15
N THR A 53 10.22 -2.66 17.31
CA THR A 53 10.51 -4.05 17.65
C THR A 53 9.52 -5.00 16.98
N ARG A 54 9.90 -6.27 16.87
CA ARG A 54 9.02 -7.35 16.39
C ARG A 54 7.69 -7.39 17.15
N ALA A 55 7.73 -7.23 18.47
CA ALA A 55 6.54 -7.29 19.32
C ALA A 55 5.59 -6.10 19.04
N GLU A 56 6.13 -4.90 18.85
CA GLU A 56 5.35 -3.71 18.49
C GLU A 56 4.75 -3.83 17.11
N PHE A 57 5.52 -4.32 16.13
CA PHE A 57 5.01 -4.57 14.79
C PHE A 57 3.88 -5.61 14.82
N GLY A 58 4.06 -6.73 15.52
CA GLY A 58 3.02 -7.74 15.71
C GLY A 58 1.75 -7.18 16.37
N ALA A 59 1.91 -6.36 17.42
CA ALA A 59 0.78 -5.70 18.08
C ALA A 59 0.06 -4.69 17.16
N PHE A 60 0.80 -3.95 16.36
CA PHE A 60 0.26 -3.06 15.35
C PHE A 60 -0.55 -3.82 14.29
N VAL A 61 0.01 -4.87 13.69
CA VAL A 61 -0.68 -5.69 12.68
C VAL A 61 -1.91 -6.38 13.26
N ALA A 62 -1.84 -6.87 14.50
CA ALA A 62 -2.99 -7.45 15.18
C ALA A 62 -4.15 -6.44 15.34
N ARG A 63 -3.84 -5.16 15.63
CA ARG A 63 -4.84 -4.09 15.75
C ARG A 63 -5.47 -3.69 14.41
N LEU A 64 -4.76 -3.88 13.30
CA LEU A 64 -5.34 -3.67 11.96
C LEU A 64 -6.41 -4.72 11.63
N ASP A 65 -6.38 -5.89 12.27
CA ASP A 65 -7.33 -6.99 12.05
C ASP A 65 -7.44 -7.35 10.55
N LEU A 66 -6.27 -7.59 9.92
CA LEU A 66 -6.13 -7.78 8.47
C LEU A 66 -7.10 -8.79 7.89
N ARG A 67 -7.30 -9.92 8.58
CA ARG A 67 -8.16 -11.00 8.12
C ARG A 67 -9.63 -10.59 8.01
N ARG A 68 -10.11 -9.72 8.90
CA ARG A 68 -11.52 -9.31 8.93
C ARG A 68 -11.77 -8.02 8.18
N ARG A 69 -10.87 -7.05 8.28
CA ARG A 69 -11.05 -5.70 7.71
C ARG A 69 -10.50 -5.56 6.30
N TYR A 70 -9.53 -6.38 5.92
CA TYR A 70 -8.78 -6.24 4.67
C TYR A 70 -8.67 -7.58 3.93
N VAL A 71 -9.83 -8.14 3.60
CA VAL A 71 -9.95 -9.45 2.93
C VAL A 71 -9.18 -9.46 1.61
N GLY A 72 -8.18 -10.31 1.51
CA GLY A 72 -7.29 -10.45 0.36
C GLY A 72 -5.84 -10.11 0.66
N ILE A 73 -5.56 -9.39 1.76
CA ILE A 73 -4.20 -9.23 2.27
C ILE A 73 -3.76 -10.55 2.89
N GLN A 74 -2.67 -11.11 2.36
CA GLN A 74 -2.12 -12.40 2.81
C GLN A 74 -1.11 -12.22 3.95
N ALA A 75 -0.32 -11.16 3.87
CA ALA A 75 0.69 -10.83 4.86
C ALA A 75 0.97 -9.33 4.86
N MET A 76 1.45 -8.84 5.99
CA MET A 76 2.02 -7.51 6.15
C MET A 76 3.45 -7.64 6.60
N GLY A 77 4.37 -7.11 5.81
CA GLY A 77 5.79 -7.23 6.06
C GLY A 77 6.49 -5.89 6.07
N PHE A 78 7.66 -5.89 6.70
CA PHE A 78 8.62 -4.81 6.64
C PHE A 78 9.99 -5.38 6.26
N SER A 79 10.61 -4.76 5.27
CA SER A 79 11.96 -5.07 4.84
C SER A 79 12.88 -3.90 5.12
N THR A 80 14.09 -4.21 5.52
CA THR A 80 15.13 -3.21 5.71
C THR A 80 16.24 -3.38 4.68
N ARG A 81 16.81 -2.24 4.32
CA ARG A 81 17.90 -2.13 3.37
C ARG A 81 19.21 -2.14 4.15
N VAL A 82 20.12 -3.05 3.83
CA VAL A 82 21.31 -3.33 4.64
C VAL A 82 22.56 -3.42 3.78
N ALA A 83 23.57 -2.63 4.17
CA ALA A 83 24.90 -2.71 3.59
C ALA A 83 25.62 -4.01 4.00
N PRO A 84 26.56 -4.53 3.20
CA PRO A 84 27.13 -5.86 3.40
C PRO A 84 27.85 -6.03 4.74
N ASP A 85 28.50 -4.98 5.21
CA ASP A 85 29.19 -4.90 6.50
C ASP A 85 28.23 -4.88 7.71
N ARG A 86 26.96 -4.55 7.49
CA ARG A 86 25.91 -4.49 8.53
C ARG A 86 25.05 -5.75 8.62
N ILE A 87 25.21 -6.72 7.72
CA ILE A 87 24.42 -7.96 7.70
C ILE A 87 24.57 -8.73 9.03
N GLY A 88 25.80 -8.87 9.54
CA GLY A 88 26.04 -9.57 10.80
C GLY A 88 25.37 -8.91 12.00
N HIS A 89 25.29 -7.58 12.01
CA HIS A 89 24.57 -6.82 13.03
C HIS A 89 23.07 -7.08 12.95
N LEU A 90 22.48 -6.98 11.74
CA LEU A 90 21.07 -7.29 11.52
C LEU A 90 20.72 -8.70 12.03
N GLU A 91 21.53 -9.71 11.66
CA GLU A 91 21.26 -11.08 12.08
C GLU A 91 21.28 -11.24 13.60
N GLN A 92 22.24 -10.61 14.28
CA GLN A 92 22.29 -10.63 15.75
C GLN A 92 21.08 -9.91 16.36
N ASP A 93 20.66 -8.77 15.81
CA ASP A 93 19.50 -8.03 16.30
C ASP A 93 18.22 -8.86 16.19
N MET A 94 17.99 -9.48 15.03
CA MET A 94 16.81 -10.31 14.79
C MET A 94 16.78 -11.57 15.66
N ARG A 95 17.94 -12.17 15.93
CA ARG A 95 18.07 -13.27 16.90
C ARG A 95 17.69 -12.82 18.31
N ARG A 96 18.11 -11.62 18.75
CA ARG A 96 17.71 -11.04 20.04
C ARG A 96 16.21 -10.73 20.12
N GLN A 97 15.57 -10.43 18.99
CA GLN A 97 14.11 -10.24 18.89
C GLN A 97 13.31 -11.55 18.79
N GLY A 98 13.97 -12.71 18.93
CA GLY A 98 13.32 -14.01 19.02
C GLY A 98 13.20 -14.79 17.71
N PHE A 99 13.89 -14.37 16.65
CA PHE A 99 14.10 -15.19 15.45
C PHE A 99 15.45 -15.92 15.54
N ALA A 100 15.53 -16.96 16.38
CA ALA A 100 16.79 -17.64 16.72
C ALA A 100 17.59 -18.12 15.51
N ASP A 101 16.91 -18.57 14.45
CA ASP A 101 17.52 -19.06 13.22
C ASP A 101 17.58 -18.01 12.10
N PHE A 102 17.40 -16.72 12.45
CA PHE A 102 17.43 -15.65 11.45
C PHE A 102 18.77 -15.63 10.73
N ARG A 103 18.69 -15.57 9.40
CA ARG A 103 19.80 -15.38 8.48
C ARG A 103 19.33 -14.63 7.26
N ALA A 104 20.15 -13.72 6.73
CA ALA A 104 19.87 -13.14 5.43
C ALA A 104 20.09 -14.20 4.33
N TRP A 105 19.15 -14.33 3.40
CA TRP A 105 19.24 -15.34 2.34
C TRP A 105 18.58 -14.89 1.02
N PRO A 106 18.98 -15.43 -0.14
CA PRO A 106 20.07 -16.38 -0.35
C PRO A 106 21.45 -15.71 -0.17
N PRO A 107 22.48 -16.49 0.21
CA PRO A 107 23.84 -15.98 0.39
C PRO A 107 24.41 -15.45 -0.93
N GLY A 108 25.33 -14.49 -0.84
CA GLY A 108 26.05 -13.94 -1.99
C GLY A 108 26.55 -12.52 -1.72
N ALA A 109 27.64 -12.13 -2.40
CA ALA A 109 28.13 -10.76 -2.35
C ALA A 109 27.17 -9.84 -3.14
N ARG A 110 26.68 -8.79 -2.47
CA ARG A 110 25.84 -7.74 -3.07
C ARG A 110 26.33 -6.41 -2.55
N GLU A 111 26.03 -5.33 -3.28
CA GLU A 111 26.27 -3.97 -2.79
C GLU A 111 25.31 -3.63 -1.65
N GLU A 112 24.12 -4.23 -1.66
CA GLU A 112 23.06 -3.99 -0.69
C GLU A 112 22.06 -5.15 -0.72
N ILE A 113 21.45 -5.47 0.43
CA ILE A 113 20.34 -6.42 0.51
C ILE A 113 19.07 -5.72 1.01
N ASN A 114 17.90 -6.17 0.55
CA ASN A 114 16.59 -5.74 1.06
C ASN A 114 15.95 -6.93 1.79
N SER A 115 16.30 -7.12 3.06
CA SER A 115 15.90 -8.28 3.85
C SER A 115 14.55 -8.08 4.53
N ILE A 116 13.63 -9.04 4.41
CA ILE A 116 12.37 -9.07 5.17
C ILE A 116 12.68 -9.37 6.64
N ILE A 117 12.44 -8.41 7.53
CA ILE A 117 12.75 -8.57 8.97
C ILE A 117 11.52 -8.85 9.82
N PHE A 118 10.36 -8.33 9.42
CA PHE A 118 9.08 -8.63 10.05
C PHE A 118 8.06 -9.05 9.00
N LEU A 119 7.24 -10.04 9.33
CA LEU A 119 6.17 -10.51 8.48
C LEU A 119 5.07 -11.13 9.35
N GLU A 120 3.85 -10.62 9.22
CA GLU A 120 2.68 -11.05 9.99
C GLU A 120 1.52 -11.44 9.05
N PRO A 121 0.71 -12.45 9.39
CA PRO A 121 0.82 -13.29 10.59
C PRO A 121 2.02 -14.24 10.51
N LEU A 122 2.61 -14.60 11.66
CA LEU A 122 3.68 -15.61 11.76
C LEU A 122 3.18 -17.06 11.57
N ASP A 123 2.53 -17.33 10.45
CA ASP A 123 2.25 -18.68 9.97
C ASP A 123 3.47 -19.29 9.26
N ASP A 124 3.43 -20.60 9.00
CA ASP A 124 4.59 -21.31 8.45
C ASP A 124 4.96 -20.82 7.04
N ARG A 125 3.98 -20.33 6.26
CA ARG A 125 4.23 -19.74 4.96
C ARG A 125 5.07 -18.47 5.11
N ASN A 126 4.67 -17.56 5.99
CA ASN A 126 5.34 -16.28 6.17
C ASN A 126 6.70 -16.44 6.88
N LYS A 127 6.84 -17.36 7.83
CA LYS A 127 8.13 -17.63 8.49
C LYS A 127 9.25 -17.94 7.50
N THR A 128 8.95 -18.67 6.43
CA THR A 128 9.96 -19.02 5.42
C THR A 128 10.49 -17.81 4.66
N ALA A 129 9.71 -16.73 4.53
CA ALA A 129 10.10 -15.52 3.83
C ALA A 129 10.93 -14.55 4.69
N ILE A 130 10.96 -14.73 6.01
CA ILE A 130 11.78 -13.91 6.89
C ILE A 130 13.27 -14.15 6.57
N GLY A 131 14.04 -13.06 6.52
CA GLY A 131 15.44 -13.05 6.12
C GLY A 131 15.66 -13.01 4.59
N PHE A 132 14.61 -13.21 3.79
CA PHE A 132 14.73 -13.21 2.33
C PHE A 132 15.13 -11.83 1.80
N ASP A 133 16.13 -11.80 0.92
CA ASP A 133 16.53 -10.62 0.16
C ASP A 133 15.65 -10.45 -1.08
N MET A 134 14.74 -9.47 -1.01
CA MET A 134 13.83 -9.15 -2.10
C MET A 134 14.53 -8.56 -3.33
N ALA A 135 15.78 -8.10 -3.21
CA ALA A 135 16.53 -7.57 -4.35
C ALA A 135 16.89 -8.65 -5.39
N VAL A 136 16.87 -9.93 -4.99
CA VAL A 136 17.21 -11.07 -5.86
C VAL A 136 16.13 -11.35 -6.90
N GLU A 137 14.89 -10.96 -6.63
CA GLU A 137 13.78 -11.26 -7.52
C GLU A 137 13.56 -10.12 -8.54
N PRO A 138 13.69 -10.37 -9.86
CA PRO A 138 13.61 -9.32 -10.88
C PRO A 138 12.24 -8.61 -10.91
N MET A 139 11.16 -9.24 -10.42
CA MET A 139 9.83 -8.62 -10.28
C MET A 139 9.64 -7.79 -9.00
N ARG A 140 10.57 -7.84 -8.04
CA ARG A 140 10.49 -7.12 -6.75
C ARG A 140 11.52 -5.99 -6.59
N ARG A 141 12.29 -5.68 -7.64
CA ARG A 141 13.02 -4.41 -7.69
C ARG A 141 12.01 -3.29 -7.38
N PRO A 142 12.28 -2.42 -6.41
CA PRO A 142 11.29 -1.45 -5.96
C PRO A 142 10.76 -0.70 -7.17
N LEU A 143 9.42 -0.59 -7.27
CA LEU A 143 8.84 0.55 -7.97
C LEU A 143 9.54 1.77 -7.36
N ARG A 144 10.41 2.38 -8.17
CA ARG A 144 10.99 3.67 -7.89
C ARG A 144 9.83 4.57 -7.44
N GLN A 145 9.96 5.18 -6.26
CA GLN A 145 8.96 6.04 -5.66
C GLN A 145 8.78 7.28 -6.54
N ASP A 146 8.03 7.16 -7.63
CA ASP A 146 7.38 8.32 -8.19
C ASP A 146 6.25 8.68 -7.22
N PRO A 147 6.22 9.92 -6.69
CA PRO A 147 5.20 10.34 -5.76
C PRO A 147 3.83 10.12 -6.41
N VAL A 148 3.02 9.23 -5.84
CA VAL A 148 1.65 9.01 -6.29
C VAL A 148 0.89 10.32 -6.08
N PRO A 149 0.46 11.03 -7.14
CA PRO A 149 -0.24 12.29 -6.97
C PRO A 149 -1.58 11.98 -6.29
N VAL A 150 -1.77 12.53 -5.10
CA VAL A 150 -3.07 12.57 -4.42
C VAL A 150 -3.95 13.53 -5.23
N PRO A 151 -5.10 13.10 -5.79
CA PRO A 151 -5.97 14.01 -6.51
C PRO A 151 -6.49 15.07 -5.54
N LEU A 152 -6.09 16.33 -5.75
CA LEU A 152 -6.70 17.47 -5.06
C LEU A 152 -8.15 17.58 -5.54
N ASP A 153 -9.06 17.49 -4.58
CA ASP A 153 -10.50 17.67 -4.73
C ASP A 153 -10.83 18.91 -5.58
N ARG A 154 -11.55 18.70 -6.69
CA ARG A 154 -12.09 19.79 -7.52
C ARG A 154 -13.38 20.28 -6.88
N GLY A 155 -13.24 21.05 -5.80
CA GLY A 155 -14.38 21.39 -4.96
C GLY A 155 -14.30 22.74 -4.26
N SER A 156 -13.81 23.81 -4.89
CA SER A 156 -13.97 25.15 -4.31
C SER A 156 -14.21 26.24 -5.36
N ARG A 157 -15.49 26.58 -5.50
CA ARG A 157 -15.99 27.86 -6.03
C ARG A 157 -15.29 29.01 -5.29
N LEU A 158 -14.62 29.89 -6.02
CA LEU A 158 -14.33 31.24 -5.55
C LEU A 158 -15.47 32.15 -5.99
N LEU A 159 -16.33 32.51 -5.02
CA LEU A 159 -17.10 33.74 -5.05
C LEU A 159 -16.16 34.85 -4.58
N SER A 160 -15.91 35.86 -5.40
CA SER A 160 -15.28 37.11 -4.98
C SER A 160 -16.36 38.20 -4.86
N PRO A 161 -16.49 38.89 -3.71
CA PRO A 161 -17.28 40.10 -3.62
C PRO A 161 -16.45 41.27 -3.10
N GLU A 162 -15.86 42.09 -3.96
CA GLU A 162 -15.43 43.46 -3.64
C GLU A 162 -15.41 44.24 -4.97
N GLY A 163 -15.84 45.49 -5.11
CA GLY A 163 -16.21 46.54 -4.18
C GLY A 163 -16.14 47.84 -4.98
N LEU A 164 -17.17 48.69 -4.87
CA LEU A 164 -17.22 49.99 -5.55
C LEU A 164 -16.06 50.89 -5.10
N SER A 165 -15.43 51.62 -6.04
CA SER A 165 -15.09 53.02 -5.78
C SER A 165 -14.92 53.83 -7.07
N SER A 166 -15.84 54.77 -7.24
CA SER A 166 -15.84 55.91 -8.14
C SER A 166 -14.63 56.83 -7.92
N ARG A 167 -14.06 57.42 -8.98
CA ARG A 167 -13.55 58.81 -9.02
C ARG A 167 -13.64 59.38 -10.44
N ARG A 168 -13.75 60.71 -10.49
CA ARG A 168 -14.40 61.57 -11.49
C ARG A 168 -13.45 62.07 -12.61
N HIS A 169 -14.09 62.54 -13.68
CA HIS A 169 -13.66 63.53 -14.70
C HIS A 169 -12.96 64.78 -14.12
N PRO A 170 -12.20 65.59 -14.89
CA PRO A 170 -12.64 66.34 -16.11
C PRO A 170 -11.54 66.40 -17.21
N LEU A 171 -11.61 67.04 -18.38
CA LEU A 171 -12.44 68.09 -19.02
C LEU A 171 -12.84 67.63 -20.44
#